data_AF-A0A633DLM2-F1
#
_entry.id   AF-A0A633DLM2-F1
#
_cell.length_a   1.000
_cell.length_b   1.000
_cell.length_c   1.000
_cell.angle_alpha   90.00
_cell.angle_beta   90.00
_cell.angle_gamma   90.00
#
_symmetry.space_group_name_H-M   'P 1'
#
loop_
_entity.id
_entity.type
_entity.pdbx_description
1 polymer ?
#
loop_
_entity_poly.entity_id
_entity_poly.type
_entity_poly.pdbx_seq_one_letter_code
_entity_poly.pdbx_strand_id
1 'polypeptide(L)'
;MSKLTPVFKCCTEMTLISSWPESYPYTPKMSEALLLTRIFDVSACHYAQQFAQTYKDMTGYDLPFITLTDEEHAAINSACSRFIAETEEQKKPARKRVDDTRKKLQDIRSGVIRSSERYPLADMIIDANKSIEYAEKQHGELCNKLDKKIRLLKSVIDVKHGDDFSHLMNVSLREFDNHITTRVNNYKSMFSALRRITTLDNEMRFKIEPGSVIMRQKNTEAEFMNERINQVTIDYYRSDNEAIRNCLSLAEYTELHLSKIKEDAHINAVITLGINETVMN
;
A
#
# COMPACT_ATOMS: atom_id res chain seq x y z
N MET A 1 20.46 19.19 -10.70
CA MET A 1 20.40 17.96 -9.87
C MET A 1 19.01 17.92 -9.25
N SER A 2 18.28 16.80 -9.38
CA SER A 2 17.01 16.62 -8.65
C SER A 2 17.29 16.65 -7.15
N LYS A 3 16.48 17.39 -6.38
CA LYS A 3 16.60 17.37 -4.91
C LYS A 3 15.74 16.22 -4.40
N LEU A 4 16.37 15.17 -3.87
CA LEU A 4 15.65 14.06 -3.23
C LEU A 4 14.87 14.57 -2.02
N THR A 5 13.77 13.90 -1.68
CA THR A 5 13.00 14.18 -0.47
C THR A 5 13.89 14.15 0.79
N PRO A 6 13.98 15.25 1.54
CA PRO A 6 14.77 15.31 2.78
C PRO A 6 13.99 14.77 3.99
N VAL A 7 14.74 14.46 5.05
CA VAL A 7 14.18 14.10 6.36
C VAL A 7 13.95 15.37 7.18
N PHE A 8 12.73 15.56 7.71
CA PHE A 8 12.35 16.74 8.48
C PHE A 8 11.74 16.34 9.82
N LYS A 9 12.40 16.68 10.92
CA LYS A 9 12.08 16.18 12.26
C LYS A 9 10.61 16.38 12.67
N CYS A 10 10.03 17.54 12.35
CA CYS A 10 8.65 17.88 12.69
C CYS A 10 7.66 17.71 11.52
N CYS A 11 8.11 17.24 10.36
CA CYS A 11 7.24 16.91 9.24
C CYS A 11 7.16 15.39 9.04
N THR A 12 6.13 14.79 9.64
CA THR A 12 5.92 13.34 9.60
C THR A 12 5.75 12.82 8.19
N GLU A 13 5.01 13.51 7.33
CA GLU A 13 4.77 13.10 5.94
C GLU A 13 6.07 13.07 5.13
N MET A 14 6.87 14.14 5.18
CA MET A 14 8.16 14.21 4.47
C MET A 14 9.18 13.23 5.03
N THR A 15 9.22 13.04 6.36
CA THR A 15 10.07 12.01 6.99
C THR A 15 9.66 10.60 6.57
N LEU A 16 8.36 10.33 6.46
CA LEU A 16 7.87 9.05 5.98
C LEU A 16 8.24 8.85 4.50
N ILE A 17 8.05 9.85 3.65
CA ILE A 17 8.40 9.76 2.21
C ILE A 17 9.91 9.65 1.99
N SER A 18 10.75 10.36 2.76
CA SER A 18 12.22 10.24 2.70
C SER A 18 12.72 8.89 3.20
N SER A 19 11.95 8.19 4.03
CA SER A 19 12.26 6.81 4.43
C SER A 19 11.95 5.77 3.34
N TRP A 20 11.71 6.20 2.09
CA TRP A 20 11.52 5.30 0.96
C TRP A 20 12.63 4.25 0.93
N PRO A 21 12.29 2.96 1.00
CA PRO A 21 13.31 1.94 1.15
C PRO A 21 14.28 1.94 -0.02
N GLU A 22 15.56 1.79 0.28
CA GLU A 22 16.55 1.45 -0.75
C GLU A 22 16.14 0.15 -1.45
N SER A 23 16.25 0.16 -2.76
CA SER A 23 15.97 -1.00 -3.61
C SER A 23 17.19 -1.31 -4.46
N TYR A 24 17.55 -2.58 -4.50
CA TYR A 24 18.66 -3.07 -5.27
C TYR A 24 18.14 -3.78 -6.53
N PRO A 25 18.80 -3.63 -7.68
CA PRO A 25 18.40 -4.33 -8.90
C PRO A 25 18.36 -5.85 -8.68
N TYR A 26 17.33 -6.49 -9.19
CA TYR A 26 17.24 -7.94 -9.20
C TYR A 26 18.26 -8.52 -10.17
N THR A 27 18.95 -9.58 -9.75
CA THR A 27 19.89 -10.32 -10.60
C THR A 27 19.50 -11.80 -10.68
N PRO A 28 19.79 -12.49 -11.81
CA PRO A 28 19.49 -13.91 -11.94
C PRO A 28 20.09 -14.73 -10.78
N LYS A 29 19.33 -15.73 -10.32
CA LYS A 29 19.66 -16.63 -9.18
C LYS A 29 19.44 -16.05 -7.78
N MET A 30 18.99 -14.80 -7.66
CA MET A 30 18.51 -14.28 -6.37
C MET A 30 17.30 -15.07 -5.87
N SER A 31 17.09 -15.01 -4.54
CA SER A 31 16.00 -15.74 -3.87
C SER A 31 14.62 -15.20 -4.26
N GLU A 32 13.59 -16.01 -4.03
CA GLU A 32 12.20 -15.59 -4.25
C GLU A 32 11.83 -14.36 -3.42
N ALA A 33 12.30 -14.30 -2.17
CA ALA A 33 12.02 -13.17 -1.29
C ALA A 33 12.60 -11.86 -1.85
N LEU A 34 13.79 -11.90 -2.45
CA LEU A 34 14.41 -10.74 -3.10
C LEU A 34 13.67 -10.37 -4.39
N LEU A 35 13.26 -11.36 -5.20
CA LEU A 35 12.43 -11.13 -6.38
C LEU A 35 11.13 -10.41 -6.00
N LEU A 36 10.40 -10.94 -5.02
CA LEU A 36 9.14 -10.37 -4.55
C LEU A 36 9.33 -8.96 -3.97
N THR A 37 10.38 -8.76 -3.18
CA THR A 37 10.74 -7.43 -2.66
C THR A 37 10.91 -6.44 -3.81
N ARG A 38 11.70 -6.80 -4.84
CA ARG A 38 11.93 -5.94 -5.98
C ARG A 38 10.67 -5.65 -6.78
N ILE A 39 9.81 -6.66 -7.00
CA ILE A 39 8.51 -6.49 -7.66
C ILE A 39 7.67 -5.44 -6.93
N PHE A 40 7.58 -5.54 -5.59
CA PHE A 40 6.80 -4.59 -4.80
C PHE A 40 7.42 -3.19 -4.78
N ASP A 41 8.75 -3.06 -4.76
CA ASP A 41 9.43 -1.77 -4.82
C ASP A 41 9.10 -1.03 -6.13
N VAL A 42 9.18 -1.73 -7.26
CA VAL A 42 8.86 -1.19 -8.58
C VAL A 42 7.37 -0.86 -8.68
N SER A 43 6.51 -1.76 -8.19
CA SER A 43 5.05 -1.53 -8.15
C SER A 43 4.70 -0.30 -7.32
N ALA A 44 5.42 -0.07 -6.21
CA ALA A 44 5.20 1.09 -5.37
C ALA A 44 5.64 2.38 -6.04
N CYS A 45 6.77 2.38 -6.77
CA CYS A 45 7.19 3.53 -7.56
C CYS A 45 6.16 3.86 -8.66
N HIS A 46 5.67 2.86 -9.40
CA HIS A 46 4.66 3.12 -10.43
C HIS A 46 3.35 3.64 -9.82
N TYR A 47 2.90 3.07 -8.70
CA TYR A 47 1.72 3.58 -7.99
C TYR A 47 1.91 5.06 -7.58
N ALA A 48 3.11 5.41 -7.11
CA ALA A 48 3.44 6.76 -6.67
C ALA A 48 3.64 7.76 -7.84
N GLN A 49 3.86 7.29 -9.06
CA GLN A 49 4.13 8.12 -10.25
C GLN A 49 3.04 9.17 -10.48
N GLN A 50 1.77 8.82 -10.23
CA GLN A 50 0.64 9.74 -10.39
C GLN A 50 0.71 10.98 -9.48
N PHE A 51 1.44 10.89 -8.35
CA PHE A 51 1.60 11.99 -7.40
C PHE A 51 2.85 12.82 -7.70
N ALA A 52 3.76 12.35 -8.55
CA ALA A 52 5.11 12.88 -8.67
C ALA A 52 5.18 14.36 -9.01
N GLN A 53 4.46 14.77 -10.06
CA GLN A 53 4.50 16.15 -10.53
C GLN A 53 3.86 17.08 -9.49
N THR A 54 2.66 16.73 -9.01
CA THR A 54 1.99 17.53 -7.98
C THR A 54 2.82 17.60 -6.71
N TYR A 55 3.41 16.50 -6.24
CA TYR A 55 4.29 16.51 -5.08
C TYR A 55 5.50 17.43 -5.27
N LYS A 56 6.14 17.37 -6.44
CA LYS A 56 7.24 18.27 -6.79
C LYS A 56 6.81 19.71 -6.82
N ASP A 57 5.65 20.00 -7.41
CA ASP A 57 5.08 21.33 -7.39
C ASP A 57 4.85 21.75 -5.93
N MET A 58 4.27 20.92 -5.08
CA MET A 58 3.95 21.27 -3.69
C MET A 58 5.16 21.45 -2.78
N THR A 59 6.24 20.70 -3.00
CA THR A 59 7.34 20.59 -2.03
C THR A 59 8.68 21.07 -2.58
N GLY A 60 8.85 21.15 -3.90
CA GLY A 60 10.12 21.41 -4.57
C GLY A 60 11.06 20.19 -4.63
N TYR A 61 10.64 19.03 -4.12
CA TYR A 61 11.46 17.81 -4.09
C TYR A 61 10.95 16.75 -5.06
N ASP A 62 11.88 15.97 -5.59
CA ASP A 62 11.59 14.82 -6.44
C ASP A 62 11.38 13.57 -5.57
N LEU A 63 10.43 12.71 -5.96
CA LEU A 63 10.28 11.40 -5.34
C LEU A 63 11.45 10.49 -5.71
N PRO A 64 11.92 9.64 -4.78
CA PRO A 64 13.04 8.73 -5.01
C PRO A 64 12.60 7.52 -5.85
N PHE A 65 12.25 7.75 -7.11
CA PHE A 65 11.84 6.68 -8.01
C PHE A 65 13.01 5.83 -8.44
N ILE A 66 12.74 4.53 -8.55
CA ILE A 66 13.67 3.58 -9.14
C ILE A 66 13.17 3.23 -10.53
N THR A 67 14.07 3.20 -11.49
CA THR A 67 13.79 2.76 -12.85
C THR A 67 14.13 1.28 -13.00
N LEU A 68 13.34 0.60 -13.81
CA LEU A 68 13.59 -0.78 -14.22
C LEU A 68 14.35 -0.74 -15.54
N THR A 69 15.45 -1.48 -15.63
CA THR A 69 16.15 -1.67 -16.91
C THR A 69 15.51 -2.81 -17.71
N ASP A 70 15.64 -2.80 -19.04
CA ASP A 70 15.11 -3.89 -19.88
C ASP A 70 15.71 -5.25 -19.52
N GLU A 71 17.01 -5.28 -19.18
CA GLU A 71 17.71 -6.47 -18.71
C GLU A 71 17.13 -6.99 -17.39
N GLU A 72 16.86 -6.08 -16.46
CA GLU A 72 16.24 -6.43 -15.18
C GLU A 72 14.81 -6.95 -15.37
N HIS A 73 14.02 -6.30 -16.24
CA HIS A 73 12.67 -6.76 -16.58
C HIS A 73 12.68 -8.20 -17.10
N ALA A 74 13.59 -8.50 -18.04
CA ALA A 74 13.77 -9.85 -18.55
C ALA A 74 14.18 -10.85 -17.45
N ALA A 75 15.07 -10.44 -16.54
CA ALA A 75 15.51 -11.27 -15.41
C ALA A 75 14.35 -11.57 -14.44
N ILE A 76 13.52 -10.59 -14.12
CA ILE A 76 12.32 -10.74 -13.27
C ILE A 76 11.34 -11.71 -13.94
N ASN A 77 11.03 -11.54 -15.23
CA ASN A 77 10.09 -12.41 -15.94
C ASN A 77 10.56 -13.86 -16.03
N SER A 78 11.86 -14.06 -16.30
CA SER A 78 12.48 -15.39 -16.28
C SER A 78 12.38 -16.03 -14.88
N ALA A 79 12.64 -15.25 -13.84
CA ALA A 79 12.57 -15.72 -12.46
C ALA A 79 11.13 -16.06 -12.04
N CYS A 80 10.15 -15.22 -12.37
CA CYS A 80 8.73 -15.49 -12.13
C CYS A 80 8.31 -16.81 -12.80
N SER A 81 8.69 -17.02 -14.06
CA SER A 81 8.40 -18.27 -14.79
C SER A 81 8.98 -19.50 -14.09
N ARG A 82 10.24 -19.41 -13.66
CA ARG A 82 10.90 -20.47 -12.89
C ARG A 82 10.18 -20.76 -11.56
N PHE A 83 9.89 -19.71 -10.77
CA PHE A 83 9.22 -19.89 -9.48
C PHE A 83 7.78 -20.38 -9.61
N ILE A 84 7.08 -20.04 -10.70
CA ILE A 84 5.77 -20.64 -11.00
C ILE A 84 5.92 -22.14 -11.19
N ALA A 85 6.87 -22.59 -12.01
CA ALA A 85 7.11 -24.02 -12.22
C ALA A 85 7.48 -24.74 -10.92
N GLU A 86 8.40 -24.18 -10.12
CA GLU A 86 8.75 -24.72 -8.80
C GLU A 86 7.55 -24.79 -7.85
N THR A 87 6.67 -23.79 -7.89
CA THR A 87 5.46 -23.74 -7.05
C THR A 87 4.41 -24.76 -7.49
N GLU A 88 4.26 -25.00 -8.80
CA GLU A 88 3.39 -26.06 -9.33
C GLU A 88 3.91 -27.46 -8.93
N GLU A 89 5.23 -27.68 -8.95
CA GLU A 89 5.83 -28.94 -8.48
C GLU A 89 5.51 -29.23 -7.01
N GLN A 90 5.43 -28.20 -6.15
CA GLN A 90 5.08 -28.35 -4.74
C GLN A 90 3.67 -28.88 -4.49
N LYS A 91 2.76 -28.78 -5.47
CA LYS A 91 1.40 -29.35 -5.37
C LYS A 91 1.39 -30.88 -5.50
N LYS A 92 2.36 -31.45 -6.24
CA LYS A 92 2.38 -32.89 -6.57
C LYS A 92 2.52 -33.80 -5.34
N PRO A 93 3.42 -33.53 -4.37
CA PRO A 93 3.53 -34.36 -3.16
C PRO A 93 2.26 -34.34 -2.31
N ALA A 94 1.59 -33.19 -2.21
CA ALA A 94 0.34 -33.07 -1.46
C ALA A 94 -0.78 -33.88 -2.13
N ARG A 95 -0.86 -33.84 -3.46
CA ARG A 95 -1.81 -34.68 -4.21
C ARG A 95 -1.53 -36.16 -4.01
N LYS A 96 -0.25 -36.57 -4.08
CA LYS A 96 0.16 -37.96 -3.84
C LYS A 96 -0.29 -38.48 -2.47
N ARG A 97 -0.22 -37.66 -1.41
CA ARG A 97 -0.71 -38.06 -0.08
C ARG A 97 -2.22 -38.36 -0.06
N VAL A 98 -3.03 -37.59 -0.76
CA VAL A 98 -4.48 -37.86 -0.90
C VAL A 98 -4.69 -39.18 -1.62
N ASP A 99 -3.97 -39.39 -2.74
CA ASP A 99 -4.08 -40.60 -3.54
C ASP A 99 -3.63 -41.85 -2.75
N ASP A 100 -2.54 -41.76 -1.98
CA ASP A 100 -2.06 -42.83 -1.09
C ASP A 100 -3.09 -43.17 0.01
N THR A 101 -3.77 -42.16 0.57
CA THR A 101 -4.80 -42.35 1.60
C THR A 101 -6.06 -43.01 1.02
N ARG A 102 -6.45 -42.62 -0.20
CA ARG A 102 -7.55 -43.26 -0.94
C ARG A 102 -7.23 -44.72 -1.29
N LYS A 103 -5.98 -44.99 -1.70
CA LYS A 103 -5.50 -46.35 -1.94
C LYS A 103 -5.59 -47.21 -0.68
N LYS A 104 -5.21 -46.68 0.49
CA LYS A 104 -5.35 -47.39 1.77
C LYS A 104 -6.81 -47.80 2.05
N LEU A 105 -7.77 -46.92 1.80
CA LEU A 105 -9.20 -47.27 1.93
C LEU A 105 -9.61 -48.37 0.94
N GLN A 106 -9.12 -48.31 -0.30
CA GLN A 106 -9.37 -49.35 -1.30
C GLN A 106 -8.79 -50.70 -0.86
N ASP A 107 -7.57 -50.71 -0.32
CA ASP A 107 -6.89 -51.92 0.19
C ASP A 107 -7.60 -52.52 1.42
N ILE A 108 -8.22 -51.69 2.26
CA ILE A 108 -9.11 -52.16 3.35
C ILE A 108 -10.36 -52.82 2.76
N ARG A 109 -11.02 -52.16 1.79
CA ARG A 109 -12.26 -52.66 1.18
C ARG A 109 -12.05 -53.93 0.35
N SER A 110 -10.90 -54.08 -0.29
CA SER A 110 -10.54 -55.27 -1.09
C SER A 110 -10.00 -56.43 -0.23
N GLY A 111 -9.83 -56.24 1.08
CA GLY A 111 -9.34 -57.26 2.00
C GLY A 111 -7.82 -57.49 1.91
N VAL A 112 -7.09 -56.62 1.20
CA VAL A 112 -5.61 -56.60 1.19
C VAL A 112 -5.09 -56.26 2.58
N ILE A 113 -5.72 -55.29 3.25
CA ILE A 113 -5.48 -54.99 4.67
C ILE A 113 -6.54 -55.72 5.50
N ARG A 114 -6.12 -56.67 6.32
CA ARG A 114 -7.02 -57.50 7.14
C ARG A 114 -7.39 -56.79 8.45
N SER A 115 -8.66 -56.88 8.82
CA SER A 115 -9.15 -56.46 10.13
C SER A 115 -8.74 -57.43 11.23
N SER A 116 -8.86 -57.00 12.48
CA SER A 116 -8.64 -57.83 13.66
C SER A 116 -9.72 -57.57 14.70
N GLU A 117 -9.84 -58.43 15.70
CA GLU A 117 -10.80 -58.22 16.82
C GLU A 117 -10.54 -56.91 17.58
N ARG A 118 -9.28 -56.45 17.62
CA ARG A 118 -8.88 -55.19 18.28
C ARG A 118 -9.12 -53.95 17.41
N TYR A 119 -9.27 -54.13 16.11
CA TYR A 119 -9.55 -53.04 15.17
C TYR A 119 -10.47 -53.55 14.06
N PRO A 120 -11.79 -53.54 14.32
CA PRO A 120 -12.81 -54.03 13.41
C PRO A 120 -12.81 -53.26 12.08
N LEU A 121 -13.31 -53.93 11.04
CA LEU A 121 -13.41 -53.36 9.69
C LEU A 121 -14.22 -52.04 9.66
N ALA A 122 -15.26 -51.94 10.47
CA ALA A 122 -16.08 -50.73 10.56
C ALA A 122 -15.25 -49.51 11.03
N ASP A 123 -14.46 -49.70 12.09
CA ASP A 123 -13.61 -48.64 12.64
C ASP A 123 -12.48 -48.28 11.68
N MET A 124 -11.87 -49.28 11.02
CA MET A 124 -10.88 -49.07 9.96
C MET A 124 -11.40 -48.18 8.82
N ILE A 125 -12.65 -48.42 8.39
CA ILE A 125 -13.28 -47.64 7.31
C ILE A 125 -13.60 -46.22 7.80
N ILE A 126 -14.11 -46.06 9.01
CA ILE A 126 -14.41 -44.75 9.60
C ILE A 126 -13.14 -43.90 9.69
N ASP A 127 -12.05 -44.45 10.22
CA ASP A 127 -10.78 -43.73 10.37
C ASP A 127 -10.13 -43.42 9.02
N ALA A 128 -10.22 -44.34 8.06
CA ALA A 128 -9.72 -44.12 6.71
C ALA A 128 -10.50 -42.99 6.00
N ASN A 129 -11.83 -42.95 6.13
CA ASN A 129 -12.64 -41.84 5.59
C ASN A 129 -12.28 -40.50 6.24
N LYS A 130 -12.16 -40.45 7.57
CA LYS A 130 -11.71 -39.24 8.29
C LYS A 130 -10.32 -38.78 7.83
N SER A 131 -9.40 -39.72 7.60
CA SER A 131 -8.06 -39.42 7.12
C SER A 131 -8.07 -38.84 5.70
N ILE A 132 -8.97 -39.31 4.83
CA ILE A 132 -9.16 -38.76 3.49
C ILE A 132 -9.69 -37.33 3.58
N GLU A 133 -10.75 -37.09 4.35
CA GLU A 133 -11.32 -35.74 4.53
C GLU A 133 -10.27 -34.75 5.03
N TYR A 134 -9.45 -35.16 6.00
CA TYR A 134 -8.36 -34.33 6.52
C TYR A 134 -7.29 -34.07 5.45
N ALA A 135 -6.84 -35.09 4.73
CA ALA A 135 -5.84 -34.95 3.67
C ALA A 135 -6.33 -34.07 2.52
N GLU A 136 -7.61 -34.19 2.13
CA GLU A 136 -8.24 -33.37 1.10
C GLU A 136 -8.35 -31.91 1.53
N LYS A 137 -8.74 -31.66 2.79
CA LYS A 137 -8.78 -30.31 3.35
C LYS A 137 -7.40 -29.65 3.33
N GLN A 138 -6.37 -30.35 3.84
CA GLN A 138 -5.00 -29.85 3.86
C GLN A 138 -4.46 -29.59 2.46
N HIS A 139 -4.72 -30.51 1.51
CA HIS A 139 -4.34 -30.34 0.12
C HIS A 139 -5.03 -29.11 -0.48
N GLY A 140 -6.33 -28.91 -0.22
CA GLY A 140 -7.08 -27.75 -0.68
C GLY A 140 -6.52 -26.43 -0.14
N GLU A 141 -6.24 -26.35 1.16
CA GLU A 141 -5.63 -25.19 1.80
C GLU A 141 -4.24 -24.86 1.22
N LEU A 142 -3.40 -25.87 1.03
CA LEU A 142 -2.08 -25.70 0.41
C LEU A 142 -2.20 -25.21 -1.03
N CYS A 143 -3.01 -25.87 -1.87
CA CYS A 143 -3.20 -25.48 -3.26
C CYS A 143 -3.73 -24.05 -3.38
N ASN A 144 -4.69 -23.67 -2.54
CA ASN A 144 -5.20 -22.30 -2.50
C ASN A 144 -4.10 -21.27 -2.21
N LYS A 145 -3.20 -21.57 -1.27
CA LYS A 145 -2.05 -20.72 -0.95
C LYS A 145 -1.07 -20.61 -2.12
N LEU A 146 -0.70 -21.76 -2.70
CA LEU A 146 0.23 -21.80 -3.84
C LEU A 146 -0.35 -21.12 -5.09
N ASP A 147 -1.66 -21.25 -5.34
CA ASP A 147 -2.36 -20.59 -6.44
C ASP A 147 -2.43 -19.07 -6.31
N LYS A 148 -2.52 -18.54 -5.09
CA LYS A 148 -2.45 -17.09 -4.88
C LYS A 148 -1.06 -16.55 -5.22
N LYS A 149 -0.01 -17.27 -4.82
CA LYS A 149 1.38 -16.94 -5.18
C LYS A 149 1.62 -17.03 -6.68
N ILE A 150 1.15 -18.08 -7.34
CA ILE A 150 1.25 -18.22 -8.81
C ILE A 150 0.51 -17.07 -9.51
N ARG A 151 -0.68 -16.70 -9.03
CA ARG A 151 -1.43 -15.55 -9.58
C ARG A 151 -0.62 -14.25 -9.50
N LEU A 152 0.03 -13.98 -8.36
CA LEU A 152 0.91 -12.82 -8.22
C LEU A 152 2.07 -12.84 -9.24
N LEU A 153 2.76 -13.97 -9.36
CA LEU A 153 3.88 -14.08 -10.31
C LEU A 153 3.42 -13.97 -11.76
N LYS A 154 2.25 -14.51 -12.10
CA LYS A 154 1.65 -14.38 -13.44
C LYS A 154 1.27 -12.94 -13.76
N SER A 155 0.66 -12.21 -12.81
CA SER A 155 0.38 -10.78 -13.00
C SER A 155 1.64 -9.94 -13.22
N VAL A 156 2.83 -10.44 -12.84
CA VAL A 156 4.10 -9.79 -13.17
C VAL A 156 4.51 -10.07 -14.63
N ILE A 157 4.25 -11.28 -15.13
CA ILE A 157 4.61 -11.69 -16.50
C ILE A 157 3.65 -11.11 -17.54
N ASP A 158 2.36 -11.02 -17.21
CA ASP A 158 1.29 -10.65 -18.16
C ASP A 158 1.29 -9.16 -18.54
N VAL A 159 2.03 -8.33 -17.81
CA VAL A 159 2.18 -6.91 -18.07
C VAL A 159 3.23 -6.72 -19.16
N LYS A 160 2.81 -6.09 -20.26
CA LYS A 160 3.69 -5.79 -21.38
C LYS A 160 4.58 -4.60 -21.02
N HIS A 161 5.64 -4.41 -21.80
CA HIS A 161 6.51 -3.24 -21.65
C HIS A 161 5.68 -1.95 -21.74
N GLY A 162 5.56 -1.24 -20.60
CA GLY A 162 4.78 0.00 -20.47
C GLY A 162 3.45 -0.14 -19.73
N ASP A 163 2.97 -1.37 -19.45
CA ASP A 163 1.82 -1.59 -18.57
C ASP A 163 2.23 -1.51 -17.09
N ASP A 164 1.30 -1.13 -16.21
CA ASP A 164 1.59 -0.80 -14.81
C ASP A 164 1.27 -1.95 -13.81
N PHE A 165 2.25 -2.32 -12.98
CA PHE A 165 2.12 -3.25 -11.85
C PHE A 165 1.55 -2.63 -10.56
N SER A 166 1.17 -1.36 -10.53
CA SER A 166 0.68 -0.66 -9.32
C SER A 166 -0.50 -1.34 -8.64
N HIS A 167 -1.31 -2.11 -9.39
CA HIS A 167 -2.39 -2.94 -8.88
C HIS A 167 -1.92 -3.97 -7.83
N LEU A 168 -0.64 -4.39 -7.88
CA LEU A 168 -0.02 -5.30 -6.91
C LEU A 168 0.00 -4.72 -5.49
N MET A 169 -0.02 -3.39 -5.34
CA MET A 169 -0.08 -2.75 -4.02
C MET A 169 -1.38 -3.07 -3.25
N ASN A 170 -2.42 -3.52 -3.94
CA ASN A 170 -3.72 -3.85 -3.35
C ASN A 170 -3.89 -5.35 -3.04
N VAL A 171 -2.89 -6.19 -3.30
CA VAL A 171 -2.97 -7.64 -3.07
C VAL A 171 -2.97 -7.95 -1.57
N SER A 172 -3.67 -9.03 -1.18
CA SER A 172 -3.65 -9.56 0.18
C SER A 172 -2.31 -10.23 0.48
N LEU A 173 -1.65 -9.77 1.55
CA LEU A 173 -0.29 -10.21 1.92
C LEU A 173 -0.25 -11.28 3.01
N ARG A 174 -1.40 -11.75 3.50
CA ARG A 174 -1.50 -12.65 4.68
C ARG A 174 -0.67 -13.93 4.61
N GLU A 175 -0.28 -14.34 3.41
CA GLU A 175 0.40 -15.60 3.14
C GLU A 175 1.88 -15.42 2.75
N PHE A 176 2.35 -14.18 2.68
CA PHE A 176 3.72 -13.81 2.34
C PHE A 176 4.60 -13.66 3.58
N ASP A 177 5.91 -13.58 3.35
CA ASP A 177 6.88 -13.31 4.41
C ASP A 177 6.56 -12.00 5.14
N ASN A 178 6.78 -11.96 6.46
CA ASN A 178 6.53 -10.78 7.28
C ASN A 178 7.35 -9.58 6.80
N HIS A 179 8.57 -9.79 6.30
CA HIS A 179 9.39 -8.71 5.77
C HIS A 179 8.74 -8.05 4.55
N ILE A 180 8.22 -8.84 3.61
CA ILE A 180 7.50 -8.35 2.43
C ILE A 180 6.23 -7.61 2.88
N THR A 181 5.48 -8.19 3.83
CA THR A 181 4.26 -7.60 4.35
C THR A 181 4.51 -6.24 4.99
N THR A 182 5.50 -6.13 5.87
CA THR A 182 5.91 -4.87 6.51
C THR A 182 6.33 -3.85 5.47
N ARG A 183 7.12 -4.25 4.48
CA ARG A 183 7.61 -3.34 3.44
C ARG A 183 6.46 -2.76 2.60
N VAL A 184 5.51 -3.59 2.16
CA VAL A 184 4.34 -3.11 1.40
C VAL A 184 3.42 -2.23 2.26
N ASN A 185 3.27 -2.54 3.56
CA ASN A 185 2.50 -1.68 4.46
C ASN A 185 3.16 -0.30 4.63
N ASN A 186 4.49 -0.23 4.72
CA ASN A 186 5.21 1.03 4.73
C ASN A 186 4.92 1.85 3.47
N TYR A 187 4.93 1.23 2.29
CA TYR A 187 4.54 1.92 1.05
C TYR A 187 3.11 2.46 1.11
N LYS A 188 2.14 1.72 1.65
CA LYS A 188 0.76 2.22 1.83
C LYS A 188 0.67 3.44 2.74
N SER A 189 1.47 3.47 3.80
CA SER A 189 1.59 4.64 4.66
C SER A 189 2.22 5.83 3.90
N MET A 190 3.25 5.59 3.10
CA MET A 190 3.85 6.62 2.23
C MET A 190 2.86 7.16 1.21
N PHE A 191 2.04 6.31 0.58
CA PHE A 191 0.97 6.76 -0.33
C PHE A 191 -0.07 7.63 0.36
N SER A 192 -0.39 7.30 1.61
CA SER A 192 -1.29 8.12 2.41
C SER A 192 -0.69 9.50 2.69
N ALA A 193 0.62 9.57 3.00
CA ALA A 193 1.33 10.84 3.16
C ALA A 193 1.40 11.64 1.85
N LEU A 194 1.72 10.98 0.73
CA LEU A 194 1.72 11.61 -0.61
C LEU A 194 0.35 12.21 -0.91
N ARG A 195 -0.72 11.44 -0.69
CA ARG A 195 -2.08 11.91 -0.91
C ARG A 195 -2.37 13.17 -0.10
N ARG A 196 -2.09 13.16 1.22
CA ARG A 196 -2.30 14.33 2.09
C ARG A 196 -1.58 15.57 1.58
N ILE A 197 -0.30 15.45 1.20
CA ILE A 197 0.48 16.58 0.65
C ILE A 197 -0.15 17.07 -0.65
N THR A 198 -0.43 16.17 -1.59
CA THR A 198 -0.96 16.55 -2.93
C THR A 198 -2.37 17.13 -2.90
N THR A 199 -3.21 16.75 -1.91
CA THR A 199 -4.56 17.31 -1.75
C THR A 199 -4.62 18.47 -0.77
N LEU A 200 -3.47 18.86 -0.19
CA LEU A 200 -3.37 19.86 0.87
C LEU A 200 -4.25 19.52 2.08
N ASP A 201 -4.40 18.24 2.39
CA ASP A 201 -5.27 17.78 3.48
C ASP A 201 -4.68 18.24 4.83
N ASN A 202 -5.38 19.14 5.50
CA ASN A 202 -4.96 19.76 6.75
C ASN A 202 -6.14 19.70 7.72
N GLU A 203 -5.90 19.14 8.91
CA GLU A 203 -6.92 18.93 9.95
C GLU A 203 -7.50 20.25 10.47
N MET A 204 -6.83 21.38 10.26
CA MET A 204 -7.29 22.73 10.64
C MET A 204 -8.29 23.35 9.65
N ARG A 205 -8.65 22.67 8.54
CA ARG A 205 -9.63 23.19 7.57
C ARG A 205 -11.03 23.31 8.17
N PHE A 206 -11.73 24.39 7.82
CA PHE A 206 -13.08 24.70 8.28
C PHE A 206 -14.13 24.02 7.39
N LYS A 207 -15.22 23.54 8.01
CA LYS A 207 -16.36 22.94 7.30
C LYS A 207 -17.26 24.02 6.71
N ILE A 208 -17.75 23.77 5.49
CA ILE A 208 -18.71 24.61 4.78
C ILE A 208 -20.08 23.92 4.85
N GLU A 209 -21.11 24.65 5.26
CA GLU A 209 -22.46 24.09 5.53
C GLU A 209 -23.54 24.76 4.66
N PRO A 210 -24.37 24.02 3.93
CA PRO A 210 -25.38 24.62 3.04
C PRO A 210 -26.50 25.32 3.82
N GLY A 211 -26.97 26.49 3.37
CA GLY A 211 -28.19 27.10 3.90
C GLY A 211 -28.20 28.63 4.00
N SER A 212 -28.83 29.13 5.07
CA SER A 212 -29.28 30.52 5.30
C SER A 212 -28.26 31.64 5.06
N VAL A 213 -28.70 32.92 5.09
CA VAL A 213 -27.84 34.09 4.89
C VAL A 213 -26.68 34.17 5.89
N ILE A 214 -26.92 33.86 7.17
CA ILE A 214 -25.86 33.81 8.20
C ILE A 214 -24.85 32.70 7.88
N MET A 215 -25.32 31.58 7.33
CA MET A 215 -24.46 30.49 6.88
C MET A 215 -23.65 30.88 5.64
N ARG A 216 -24.18 31.75 4.76
CA ARG A 216 -23.42 32.26 3.62
C ARG A 216 -22.20 33.06 4.06
N GLN A 217 -22.35 33.98 5.02
CA GLN A 217 -21.19 34.71 5.57
C GLN A 217 -20.17 33.75 6.18
N LYS A 218 -20.59 32.85 7.06
CA LYS A 218 -19.71 31.86 7.68
C LYS A 218 -19.01 30.96 6.67
N ASN A 219 -19.71 30.56 5.60
CA ASN A 219 -19.12 29.77 4.53
C ASN A 219 -18.12 30.57 3.71
N THR A 220 -18.41 31.83 3.37
CA THR A 220 -17.46 32.69 2.65
C THR A 220 -16.19 32.92 3.48
N GLU A 221 -16.33 33.15 4.79
CA GLU A 221 -15.18 33.20 5.71
C GLU A 221 -14.42 31.87 5.70
N ALA A 222 -15.11 30.73 5.83
CA ALA A 222 -14.50 29.40 5.83
C ALA A 222 -13.79 29.05 4.51
N GLU A 223 -14.37 29.42 3.36
CA GLU A 223 -13.77 29.27 2.04
C GLU A 223 -12.45 30.04 1.95
N PHE A 224 -12.45 31.32 2.34
CA PHE A 224 -11.24 32.13 2.37
C PHE A 224 -10.20 31.57 3.35
N MET A 225 -10.62 31.18 4.57
CA MET A 225 -9.72 30.57 5.54
C MET A 225 -9.06 29.30 4.98
N ASN A 226 -9.84 28.42 4.34
CA ASN A 226 -9.32 27.20 3.72
C ASN A 226 -8.34 27.50 2.58
N GLU A 227 -8.60 28.53 1.76
CA GLU A 227 -7.67 28.98 0.72
C GLU A 227 -6.35 29.48 1.33
N ARG A 228 -6.40 30.28 2.40
CA ARG A 228 -5.20 30.74 3.09
C ARG A 228 -4.45 29.62 3.80
N ILE A 229 -5.15 28.66 4.40
CA ILE A 229 -4.54 27.44 4.98
C ILE A 229 -3.81 26.64 3.90
N ASN A 230 -4.38 26.53 2.69
CA ASN A 230 -3.73 25.88 1.56
C ASN A 230 -2.42 26.59 1.18
N GLN A 231 -2.44 27.93 1.12
CA GLN A 231 -1.24 28.71 0.86
C GLN A 231 -0.18 28.52 1.95
N VAL A 232 -0.56 28.60 3.23
CA VAL A 232 0.36 28.36 4.35
C VAL A 232 0.93 26.94 4.32
N THR A 233 0.14 25.95 3.91
CA THR A 233 0.60 24.57 3.76
C THR A 233 1.62 24.45 2.61
N ILE A 234 1.39 25.10 1.47
CA ILE A 234 2.39 25.19 0.38
C ILE A 234 3.68 25.83 0.90
N ASP A 235 3.56 26.98 1.58
CA ASP A 235 4.70 27.74 2.08
C ASP A 235 5.52 26.94 3.09
N TYR A 236 4.85 26.19 3.97
CA TYR A 236 5.50 25.28 4.91
C TYR A 236 6.41 24.27 4.19
N TYR A 237 5.88 23.58 3.17
CA TYR A 237 6.64 22.58 2.41
C TYR A 237 7.73 23.20 1.54
N ARG A 238 7.46 24.34 0.88
CA ARG A 238 8.40 25.01 -0.06
C ARG A 238 9.42 25.92 0.59
N SER A 239 9.24 26.34 1.85
CA SER A 239 10.08 27.37 2.50
C SER A 239 11.58 27.05 2.36
N ASP A 240 12.42 28.04 2.05
CA ASP A 240 13.87 27.81 2.02
C ASP A 240 14.47 27.67 3.42
N ASN A 241 13.69 27.98 4.47
CA ASN A 241 14.13 27.88 5.85
C ASN A 241 13.84 26.50 6.45
N GLU A 242 14.79 25.58 6.25
CA GLU A 242 14.74 24.23 6.82
C GLU A 242 14.63 24.21 8.36
N ALA A 243 15.07 25.26 9.05
CA ALA A 243 14.97 25.33 10.50
C ALA A 243 13.49 25.38 10.95
N ILE A 244 12.62 26.08 10.22
CA ILE A 244 11.19 26.17 10.56
C ILE A 244 10.54 24.78 10.51
N ARG A 245 10.76 24.00 9.44
CA ARG A 245 10.22 22.64 9.28
C ARG A 245 10.78 21.62 10.27
N ASN A 246 11.97 21.87 10.80
CA ASN A 246 12.58 21.01 11.82
C ASN A 246 12.18 21.39 13.25
N CYS A 247 11.61 22.58 13.45
CA CYS A 247 11.19 23.08 14.75
C CYS A 247 9.68 23.02 14.96
N LEU A 248 8.89 23.14 13.90
CA LEU A 248 7.42 23.20 13.96
C LEU A 248 6.81 22.15 13.04
N SER A 249 5.74 21.53 13.51
CA SER A 249 4.83 20.73 12.68
C SER A 249 4.00 21.63 11.76
N LEU A 250 3.41 21.05 10.71
CA LEU A 250 2.47 21.78 9.85
C LEU A 250 1.32 22.39 10.66
N ALA A 251 0.80 21.67 11.66
CA ALA A 251 -0.28 22.15 12.51
C ALA A 251 0.14 23.38 13.33
N GLU A 252 1.31 23.32 14.00
CA GLU A 252 1.85 24.45 14.76
C GLU A 252 2.16 25.65 13.87
N TYR A 253 2.76 25.40 12.70
CA TYR A 253 3.01 26.46 11.72
C TYR A 253 1.71 27.09 11.24
N THR A 254 0.68 26.29 10.94
CA THR A 254 -0.64 26.79 10.54
C THR A 254 -1.29 27.62 11.67
N GLU A 255 -1.21 27.16 12.91
CA GLU A 255 -1.79 27.83 14.08
C GLU A 255 -1.20 29.24 14.29
N LEU A 256 0.11 29.40 14.10
CA LEU A 256 0.77 30.72 14.19
C LEU A 256 0.19 31.75 13.21
N HIS A 257 -0.32 31.30 12.06
CA HIS A 257 -0.93 32.16 11.06
C HIS A 257 -2.46 32.28 11.21
N LEU A 258 -3.09 31.39 11.98
CA LEU A 258 -4.54 31.21 12.00
C LEU A 258 -5.29 32.44 12.50
N SER A 259 -4.77 33.14 13.52
CA SER A 259 -5.40 34.35 14.05
C SER A 259 -5.53 35.43 12.98
N LYS A 260 -4.46 35.65 12.19
CA LYS A 260 -4.47 36.64 11.13
C LYS A 260 -5.37 36.21 9.97
N ILE A 261 -5.33 34.93 9.61
CA ILE A 261 -6.20 34.36 8.58
C ILE A 261 -7.69 34.57 8.93
N LYS A 262 -8.08 34.35 10.19
CA LYS A 262 -9.46 34.57 10.66
C LYS A 262 -9.89 36.03 10.56
N GLU A 263 -9.02 36.95 10.99
CA GLU A 263 -9.28 38.39 10.88
C GLU A 263 -9.47 38.82 9.42
N ASP A 264 -8.56 38.41 8.53
CA ASP A 264 -8.61 38.75 7.11
C ASP A 264 -9.83 38.11 6.41
N ALA A 265 -10.20 36.89 6.81
CA ALA A 265 -11.39 36.20 6.30
C ALA A 265 -12.67 36.95 6.63
N HIS A 266 -12.79 37.42 7.87
CA HIS A 266 -13.93 38.19 8.33
C HIS A 266 -14.08 39.49 7.54
N ILE A 267 -13.01 40.27 7.42
CA ILE A 267 -12.97 41.49 6.62
C ILE A 267 -13.37 41.21 5.16
N ASN A 268 -12.83 40.14 4.57
CA ASN A 268 -13.13 39.77 3.19
C ASN A 268 -14.61 39.39 2.98
N ALA A 269 -15.20 38.63 3.91
CA ALA A 269 -16.60 38.24 3.82
C ALA A 269 -17.54 39.45 3.95
N VAL A 270 -17.23 40.39 4.86
CA VAL A 270 -17.98 41.64 5.02
C VAL A 270 -17.97 42.45 3.73
N ILE A 271 -16.79 42.63 3.11
CA ILE A 271 -16.65 43.34 1.82
C ILE A 271 -17.41 42.61 0.72
N THR A 272 -17.21 41.30 0.57
CA THR A 272 -17.76 40.51 -0.52
C THR A 272 -19.30 40.45 -0.47
N LEU A 273 -19.87 40.39 0.73
CA LEU A 273 -21.32 40.31 0.93
C LEU A 273 -21.99 41.68 1.08
N GLY A 274 -21.22 42.76 1.10
CA GLY A 274 -21.73 44.13 1.28
C GLY A 274 -22.43 44.33 2.62
N ILE A 275 -21.94 43.67 3.67
CA ILE A 275 -22.51 43.78 5.01
C ILE A 275 -22.01 45.09 5.63
N ASN A 276 -22.92 45.97 6.02
CA ASN A 276 -22.56 47.17 6.78
C ASN A 276 -22.31 46.77 8.23
N GLU A 277 -21.07 46.49 8.60
CA GLU A 277 -20.71 46.38 10.01
C GLU A 277 -20.61 47.76 10.66
N THR A 278 -21.17 47.87 11.87
CA THR A 278 -21.00 49.05 12.70
C THR A 278 -19.58 49.02 13.25
N VAL A 279 -18.76 49.99 12.84
CA VAL A 279 -17.41 50.20 13.40
C VAL A 279 -17.56 50.38 14.91
N MET A 280 -17.19 49.37 15.70
CA MET A 280 -17.08 49.53 17.14
C MET A 280 -15.81 50.33 17.42
N ASN A 281 -16.00 51.57 17.85
CA ASN A 281 -14.96 52.46 18.39
C ASN A 281 -14.37 51.91 19.68
#